data_AF-A0A0D2MHH4-F1
#
_entry.id   AF-A0A0D2MHH4-F1
#
_cell.length_a   1.000
_cell.length_b   1.000
_cell.length_c   1.000
_cell.angle_alpha   90.00
_cell.angle_beta   90.00
_cell.angle_gamma   90.00
#
_symmetry.space_group_name_H-M   'P 1'
#
loop_
_entity.id
_entity.type
_entity.pdbx_description
1 polymer ?
#
loop_
_entity_poly.entity_id
_entity_poly.type
_entity_poly.pdbx_seq_one_letter_code
_entity_poly.pdbx_strand_id
1 'polypeptide(L)'
;METEPIYCAEQIVLPAGLDEVLKNFTKEAIRNQPHDLVDFGATYFAAQATLHKNLHAVEIPTQQQLRDAFECLRATPTGPLIDVQAACRSVGISEATVASAVRAGNVNTGREVSVLEVLALLLSMRCDGLGAVLRNAFEVFGQRGGDSGDTSSNGSASARLEVPVLLQLLGFLGARDPEVTTAMREGVARALDGHVSVDLKSLAGVPALASKLALA
;
A
#
# COMPACT_ATOMS: atom_id res chain seq x y z
N MET A 1 -20.73 31.48 9.74
CA MET A 1 -20.58 32.75 10.47
C MET A 1 -19.85 32.41 11.75
N GLU A 2 -18.57 32.74 11.82
CA GLU A 2 -17.76 32.52 13.03
C GLU A 2 -18.10 33.63 14.02
N THR A 3 -18.78 33.26 15.12
CA THR A 3 -19.04 34.15 16.24
C THR A 3 -17.84 34.07 17.18
N GLU A 4 -16.75 34.74 16.82
CA GLU A 4 -15.58 34.85 17.70
C GLU A 4 -15.88 35.86 18.81
N PRO A 5 -15.93 35.47 20.10
CA PRO A 5 -16.24 36.39 21.17
C PRO A 5 -15.08 37.38 21.38
N ILE A 6 -15.42 38.66 21.56
CA ILE A 6 -14.49 39.81 21.64
C ILE A 6 -13.38 39.65 22.71
N TYR A 7 -13.57 38.75 23.69
CA TYR A 7 -12.64 38.52 24.81
C TYR A 7 -12.17 37.06 24.93
N CYS A 8 -12.15 36.29 23.84
CA CYS A 8 -11.59 34.93 23.79
C CYS A 8 -10.21 34.91 23.14
N ALA A 9 -9.31 35.80 23.56
CA ALA A 9 -7.97 35.85 23.00
C ALA A 9 -7.03 34.91 23.79
N GLU A 10 -6.61 33.84 23.12
CA GLU A 10 -5.34 33.10 23.28
C GLU A 10 -5.28 31.81 24.13
N GLN A 11 -6.29 31.42 24.93
CA GLN A 11 -6.15 30.20 25.77
C GLN A 11 -7.02 29.00 25.36
N ILE A 12 -8.10 29.19 24.61
CA ILE A 12 -9.00 28.09 24.22
C ILE A 12 -8.85 27.84 22.71
N VAL A 13 -8.00 26.88 22.36
CA VAL A 13 -7.87 26.40 20.97
C VAL A 13 -8.99 25.40 20.71
N LEU A 14 -9.96 25.76 19.87
CA LEU A 14 -10.97 24.82 19.41
C LEU A 14 -10.34 23.87 18.37
N PRO A 15 -10.46 22.54 18.55
CA PRO A 15 -10.02 21.58 17.54
C PRO A 15 -10.79 21.77 16.23
N ALA A 16 -10.08 21.67 15.10
CA ALA A 16 -10.70 21.69 13.78
C ALA A 16 -11.70 20.53 13.63
N GLY A 17 -12.90 20.80 13.10
CA GLY A 17 -13.95 19.81 12.87
C GLY A 17 -14.83 19.49 14.08
N LEU A 18 -14.59 20.09 15.26
CA LEU A 18 -15.46 19.93 16.43
C LEU A 18 -16.90 20.40 16.15
N ASP A 19 -17.03 21.49 15.39
CA ASP A 19 -18.30 22.06 14.97
C ASP A 19 -19.13 21.09 14.12
N GLU A 20 -18.49 20.39 13.18
CA GLU A 20 -19.14 19.36 12.35
C GLU A 20 -19.60 18.16 13.19
N VAL A 21 -18.77 17.69 14.12
CA VAL A 21 -19.12 16.58 15.01
C VAL A 21 -20.35 16.92 15.84
N LEU A 22 -20.39 18.10 16.46
CA LEU A 22 -21.52 18.57 17.26
C LEU A 22 -22.78 18.75 16.40
N LYS A 23 -22.63 19.29 15.19
CA LYS A 23 -23.74 19.48 14.23
C LYS A 23 -24.35 18.16 13.80
N ASN A 24 -23.52 17.15 13.52
CA ASN A 24 -24.00 15.83 13.09
C ASN A 24 -24.71 15.09 14.22
N PHE A 25 -24.15 15.11 15.44
CA PHE A 25 -24.82 14.56 16.62
C PHE A 25 -26.18 15.25 16.85
N THR A 26 -26.22 16.58 16.81
CA THR A 26 -27.44 17.35 17.04
C THR A 26 -28.52 17.03 16.02
N LYS A 27 -28.16 16.88 14.74
CA LYS A 27 -29.11 16.45 13.68
C LYS A 27 -29.70 15.08 13.97
N GLU A 28 -28.87 14.13 14.40
CA GLU A 28 -29.32 12.76 14.69
C GLU A 28 -30.17 12.70 15.96
N ALA A 29 -29.84 13.48 16.99
CA ALA A 29 -30.66 13.62 18.18
C ALA A 29 -32.04 14.21 17.86
N ILE A 30 -32.11 15.27 17.03
CA ILE A 30 -33.38 15.89 16.61
C ILE A 30 -34.22 14.92 15.76
N ARG A 31 -33.59 14.12 14.90
CA ARG A 31 -34.30 13.14 14.05
C ARG A 31 -34.90 12.00 14.85
N ASN A 32 -34.15 11.46 15.80
CA ASN A 32 -34.54 10.26 16.54
C ASN A 32 -35.36 10.57 17.79
N GLN A 33 -35.39 11.83 18.27
CA GLN A 33 -36.13 12.27 19.46
C GLN A 33 -35.99 11.27 20.63
N PRO A 34 -34.75 10.92 21.05
CA PRO A 34 -34.54 9.88 22.05
C PRO A 34 -35.11 10.33 23.41
N HIS A 35 -35.71 9.38 24.12
CA HIS A 35 -36.22 9.62 25.47
C HIS A 35 -35.08 9.87 26.49
N ASP A 36 -33.92 9.22 26.28
CA ASP A 36 -32.70 9.44 27.06
C ASP A 36 -31.57 9.92 26.14
N LEU A 37 -31.20 11.18 26.28
CA LEU A 37 -30.17 11.81 25.46
C LEU A 37 -28.75 11.34 25.85
N VAL A 38 -28.54 10.96 27.11
CA VAL A 38 -27.22 10.54 27.60
C VAL A 38 -26.89 9.15 27.05
N ASP A 39 -27.83 8.21 27.16
CA ASP A 39 -27.66 6.86 26.62
C ASP A 39 -27.56 6.86 25.09
N PHE A 40 -28.39 7.68 24.43
CA PHE A 40 -28.29 7.90 22.98
C PHE A 40 -26.94 8.47 22.59
N GLY A 41 -26.43 9.47 23.32
CA GLY A 41 -25.11 10.06 23.09
C GLY A 41 -23.97 9.06 23.21
N ALA A 42 -23.97 8.27 24.29
CA ALA A 42 -22.97 7.23 24.52
C ALA A 42 -22.96 6.20 23.37
N THR A 43 -24.15 5.72 22.98
CA THR A 43 -24.30 4.76 21.89
C THR A 43 -23.89 5.35 20.54
N TYR A 44 -24.31 6.58 20.24
CA TYR A 44 -23.99 7.27 19.00
C TYR A 44 -22.48 7.46 18.83
N PHE A 45 -21.80 8.00 19.84
CA PHE A 45 -20.35 8.23 19.77
C PHE A 45 -19.55 6.91 19.77
N ALA A 46 -20.00 5.87 20.46
CA ALA A 46 -19.39 4.54 20.38
C ALA A 46 -19.49 3.93 18.97
N ALA A 47 -20.66 4.06 18.34
CA ALA A 47 -20.88 3.60 16.97
C ALA A 47 -20.02 4.40 15.96
N GLN A 48 -19.98 5.73 16.09
CA GLN A 48 -19.14 6.59 15.24
C GLN A 48 -17.65 6.32 15.43
N ALA A 49 -17.18 6.12 16.67
CA ALA A 49 -15.80 5.76 16.94
C ALA A 49 -15.43 4.41 16.32
N THR A 50 -16.34 3.44 16.33
CA THR A 50 -16.12 2.14 15.68
C THR A 50 -16.08 2.27 14.16
N LEU A 51 -17.01 3.03 13.57
CA LEU A 51 -17.02 3.34 12.14
C LEU A 51 -15.74 4.06 11.70
N HIS A 52 -15.33 5.10 12.43
CA HIS A 52 -14.11 5.85 12.14
C HIS A 52 -12.84 5.01 12.34
N LYS A 53 -12.80 4.14 13.36
CA LYS A 53 -11.71 3.16 13.50
C LYS A 53 -11.64 2.26 12.27
N ASN A 54 -12.76 1.82 11.73
CA ASN A 54 -12.79 1.00 10.51
C ASN A 54 -12.40 1.78 9.25
N LEU A 55 -12.74 3.07 9.17
CA LEU A 55 -12.33 3.97 8.08
C LEU A 55 -10.83 4.27 8.10
N HIS A 56 -10.23 4.44 9.28
CA HIS A 56 -8.79 4.66 9.46
C HIS A 56 -7.97 3.37 9.66
N ALA A 57 -8.61 2.18 9.68
CA ALA A 57 -7.90 0.92 9.89
C ALA A 57 -6.95 0.55 8.74
N VAL A 58 -7.18 1.12 7.55
CA VAL A 58 -6.39 0.88 6.36
C VAL A 58 -5.37 2.01 6.23
N GLU A 59 -4.29 1.90 6.99
CA GLU A 59 -3.11 2.76 6.83
C GLU A 59 -2.30 2.30 5.62
N ILE A 60 -1.86 3.26 4.80
CA ILE A 60 -0.99 3.00 3.65
C ILE A 60 0.39 2.60 4.18
N PRO A 61 0.90 1.39 3.88
CA PRO A 61 2.21 0.95 4.35
C PRO A 61 3.32 1.88 3.88
N THR A 62 4.38 2.03 4.68
CA THR A 62 5.59 2.71 4.23
C THR A 62 6.46 1.77 3.39
N GLN A 63 7.38 2.35 2.60
CA GLN A 63 8.31 1.57 1.77
C GLN A 63 9.19 0.63 2.60
N GLN A 64 9.68 1.13 3.73
CA GLN A 64 10.56 0.40 4.62
C GLN A 64 9.85 -0.82 5.22
N GLN A 65 8.60 -0.65 5.67
CA GLN A 65 7.80 -1.76 6.19
C GLN A 65 7.57 -2.87 5.16
N LEU A 66 7.31 -2.50 3.89
CA LEU A 66 7.16 -3.50 2.83
C LEU A 66 8.46 -4.26 2.54
N ARG A 67 9.60 -3.55 2.59
CA ARG A 67 10.92 -4.17 2.42
C ARG A 67 11.22 -5.12 3.58
N ASP A 68 10.99 -4.70 4.81
CA ASP A 68 11.23 -5.52 6.00
C ASP A 68 10.30 -6.74 6.02
N ALA A 69 9.02 -6.58 5.65
CA ALA A 69 8.08 -7.71 5.51
C ALA A 69 8.54 -8.71 4.44
N PHE A 70 9.05 -8.21 3.30
CA PHE A 70 9.58 -9.06 2.23
C PHE A 70 10.80 -9.86 2.70
N GLU A 71 11.74 -9.23 3.41
CA GLU A 71 12.93 -9.91 3.93
C GLU A 71 12.56 -10.96 4.98
N CYS A 72 11.58 -10.69 5.86
CA CYS A 72 11.09 -11.69 6.81
C CYS A 72 10.50 -12.94 6.13
N LEU A 73 9.86 -12.78 4.98
CA LEU A 73 9.17 -13.86 4.24
C LEU A 73 9.99 -14.40 3.06
N ARG A 74 11.22 -13.93 2.86
CA ARG A 74 12.04 -14.23 1.68
C ARG A 74 12.30 -15.73 1.49
N ALA A 75 12.43 -16.48 2.59
CA ALA A 75 12.64 -17.92 2.56
C ALA A 75 11.36 -18.72 2.22
N THR A 76 10.20 -18.09 2.31
CA THR A 76 8.89 -18.74 2.21
C THR A 76 8.04 -18.03 1.15
N PRO A 77 8.22 -18.34 -0.15
CA PRO A 77 7.57 -17.62 -1.25
C PRO A 77 6.05 -17.83 -1.31
N THR A 78 5.56 -18.95 -0.79
CA THR A 78 4.13 -19.29 -0.68
C THR A 78 3.84 -19.79 0.73
N GLY A 79 2.68 -19.40 1.26
CA GLY A 79 2.26 -19.82 2.59
C GLY A 79 0.81 -19.47 2.88
N PRO A 80 0.28 -19.88 4.04
CA PRO A 80 -1.05 -19.49 4.46
C PRO A 80 -1.08 -17.98 4.75
N LEU A 81 -2.23 -17.34 4.50
CA LEU A 81 -2.38 -15.89 4.70
C LEU A 81 -2.04 -15.45 6.14
N ILE A 82 -2.26 -16.31 7.12
CA ILE A 82 -1.98 -16.03 8.53
C ILE A 82 -0.50 -15.76 8.79
N ASP A 83 0.40 -16.46 8.10
CA ASP A 83 1.85 -16.28 8.26
C ASP A 83 2.29 -14.96 7.62
N VAL A 84 1.70 -14.62 6.47
CA VAL A 84 1.93 -13.33 5.80
C VAL A 84 1.41 -12.18 6.67
N GLN A 85 0.22 -12.32 7.26
CA GLN A 85 -0.34 -11.35 8.20
C GLN A 85 0.51 -11.20 9.46
N ALA A 86 1.07 -12.28 9.98
CA ALA A 86 1.96 -12.25 11.15
C ALA A 86 3.25 -11.47 10.84
N ALA A 87 3.87 -11.72 9.68
CA ALA A 87 5.07 -10.99 9.25
C ALA A 87 4.79 -9.51 8.95
N CYS A 88 3.67 -9.18 8.30
CA CYS A 88 3.24 -7.80 8.11
C CYS A 88 3.01 -7.09 9.45
N ARG A 89 2.41 -7.78 10.43
CA ARG A 89 2.19 -7.22 11.78
C ARG A 89 3.50 -6.96 12.52
N SER A 90 4.50 -7.84 12.40
CA SER A 90 5.79 -7.66 13.08
C SER A 90 6.56 -6.42 12.60
N VAL A 91 6.27 -5.93 11.39
CA VAL A 91 6.84 -4.69 10.85
C VAL A 91 5.89 -3.49 10.97
N GLY A 92 4.77 -3.63 11.67
CA GLY A 92 3.83 -2.55 11.94
C GLY A 92 2.80 -2.28 10.82
N ILE A 93 2.57 -3.22 9.91
CA ILE A 93 1.44 -3.15 8.96
C ILE A 93 0.21 -3.77 9.62
N SER A 94 -0.90 -3.04 9.67
CA SER A 94 -2.11 -3.52 10.32
C SER A 94 -2.73 -4.71 9.57
N GLU A 95 -3.37 -5.63 10.30
CA GLU A 95 -4.10 -6.74 9.70
C GLU A 95 -5.24 -6.26 8.79
N ALA A 96 -5.85 -5.12 9.12
CA ALA A 96 -6.91 -4.52 8.34
C ALA A 96 -6.39 -4.02 6.98
N THR A 97 -5.19 -3.44 6.93
CA THR A 97 -4.54 -3.06 5.68
C THR A 97 -4.28 -4.28 4.80
N VAL A 98 -3.74 -5.37 5.36
CA VAL A 98 -3.51 -6.62 4.62
C VAL A 98 -4.83 -7.22 4.12
N ALA A 99 -5.85 -7.28 4.97
CA ALA A 99 -7.17 -7.79 4.60
C ALA A 99 -7.84 -6.94 3.51
N SER A 100 -7.65 -5.61 3.54
CA SER A 100 -8.13 -4.69 2.51
C SER A 100 -7.43 -4.97 1.17
N ALA A 101 -6.10 -5.07 1.17
CA ALA A 101 -5.31 -5.38 -0.03
C ALA A 101 -5.71 -6.73 -0.64
N VAL A 102 -5.81 -7.78 0.18
CA VAL A 102 -6.24 -9.14 -0.24
C VAL A 102 -7.64 -9.14 -0.85
N ARG A 103 -8.57 -8.39 -0.25
CA ARG A 103 -9.95 -8.26 -0.73
C ARG A 103 -10.00 -7.51 -2.06
N ALA A 104 -9.30 -6.37 -2.17
CA ALA A 104 -9.21 -5.58 -3.39
C ALA A 104 -8.56 -6.39 -4.53
N GLY A 105 -7.53 -7.17 -4.20
CA GLY A 105 -6.84 -8.05 -5.14
C GLY A 105 -7.55 -9.37 -5.43
N ASN A 106 -8.73 -9.64 -4.85
CA ASN A 106 -9.46 -10.91 -4.99
C ASN A 106 -8.54 -12.14 -4.87
N VAL A 107 -7.64 -12.13 -3.87
CA VAL A 107 -6.66 -13.21 -3.68
C VAL A 107 -7.39 -14.43 -3.11
N ASN A 108 -7.12 -15.62 -3.65
CA ASN A 108 -7.76 -16.84 -3.21
C ASN A 108 -7.17 -17.31 -1.87
N THR A 109 -7.83 -16.97 -0.77
CA THR A 109 -7.42 -17.29 0.60
C THR A 109 -7.68 -18.74 1.00
N GLY A 110 -8.37 -19.52 0.17
CA GLY A 110 -8.65 -20.94 0.42
C GLY A 110 -7.49 -21.89 0.08
N ARG A 111 -6.35 -21.34 -0.36
CA ARG A 111 -5.13 -22.06 -0.74
C ARG A 111 -3.91 -21.24 -0.27
N GLU A 112 -2.72 -21.82 -0.40
CA GLU A 112 -1.49 -21.05 -0.17
C GLU A 112 -1.47 -19.83 -1.10
N VAL A 113 -1.12 -18.69 -0.53
CA VAL A 113 -1.06 -17.42 -1.24
C VAL A 113 0.41 -17.03 -1.42
N SER A 114 0.70 -16.45 -2.59
CA SER A 114 2.04 -15.97 -2.91
C SER A 114 2.32 -14.70 -2.13
N VAL A 115 3.45 -14.69 -1.41
CA VAL A 115 3.91 -13.53 -0.64
C VAL A 115 4.10 -12.33 -1.55
N LEU A 116 4.70 -12.55 -2.73
CA LEU A 116 4.96 -11.49 -3.70
C LEU A 116 3.66 -10.81 -4.15
N GLU A 117 2.59 -11.58 -4.34
CA GLU A 117 1.30 -11.04 -4.77
C GLU A 117 0.65 -10.15 -3.71
N VAL A 118 0.67 -10.59 -2.44
CA VAL A 118 0.12 -9.80 -1.33
C VAL A 118 0.92 -8.51 -1.13
N LEU A 119 2.26 -8.60 -1.14
CA LEU A 119 3.11 -7.43 -0.99
C LEU A 119 3.01 -6.49 -2.21
N ALA A 120 2.80 -7.02 -3.41
CA ALA A 120 2.54 -6.20 -4.61
C ALA A 120 1.23 -5.42 -4.49
N LEU A 121 0.16 -6.03 -3.95
CA LEU A 121 -1.10 -5.33 -3.68
C LEU A 121 -0.91 -4.22 -2.65
N LEU A 122 -0.21 -4.50 -1.55
CA LEU A 122 0.12 -3.50 -0.53
C LEU A 122 0.97 -2.36 -1.10
N LEU A 123 1.89 -2.68 -2.02
CA LEU A 123 2.68 -1.68 -2.71
C LEU A 123 1.83 -0.82 -3.65
N SER A 124 0.87 -1.43 -4.37
CA SER A 124 -0.03 -0.69 -5.26
C SER A 124 -0.92 0.32 -4.54
N MET A 125 -1.23 0.11 -3.26
CA MET A 125 -1.95 1.11 -2.45
C MET A 125 -1.18 2.43 -2.28
N ARG A 126 0.15 2.41 -2.50
CA ARG A 126 1.03 3.59 -2.38
C ARG A 126 1.27 4.30 -3.70
N CYS A 127 0.82 3.74 -4.82
CA CYS A 127 1.28 4.12 -6.14
C CYS A 127 0.10 4.55 -7.01
N ASP A 128 0.24 5.69 -7.69
CA ASP A 128 -0.82 6.25 -8.54
C ASP A 128 -0.85 5.67 -9.97
N GLY A 129 0.02 4.69 -10.26
CA GLY A 129 0.07 4.03 -11.57
C GLY A 129 1.19 3.01 -11.73
N LEU A 130 1.17 2.28 -12.84
CA LEU A 130 2.07 1.17 -13.13
C LEU A 130 3.56 1.55 -13.05
N GLY A 131 3.93 2.72 -13.57
CA GLY A 131 5.32 3.18 -13.52
C GLY A 131 5.84 3.38 -12.09
N ALA A 132 5.00 3.93 -11.21
CA ALA A 132 5.32 4.08 -9.79
C ALA A 132 5.39 2.72 -9.07
N VAL A 133 4.47 1.79 -9.37
CA VAL A 133 4.51 0.42 -8.83
C VAL A 133 5.81 -0.27 -9.20
N LEU A 134 6.21 -0.23 -10.47
CA LEU A 134 7.44 -0.86 -10.93
C LEU A 134 8.66 -0.24 -10.26
N ARG A 135 8.80 1.09 -10.22
CA ARG A 135 9.93 1.74 -9.53
C ARG A 135 10.05 1.34 -8.06
N ASN A 136 8.93 1.39 -7.35
CA ASN A 136 8.92 0.98 -5.94
C ASN A 136 9.15 -0.53 -5.78
N ALA A 137 8.76 -1.37 -6.74
CA ALA A 137 9.03 -2.81 -6.71
C ALA A 137 10.53 -3.11 -6.76
N PHE A 138 11.31 -2.37 -7.57
CA PHE A 138 12.77 -2.48 -7.53
C PHE A 138 13.34 -2.03 -6.18
N GLU A 139 12.75 -0.99 -5.56
CA GLU A 139 13.17 -0.50 -4.25
C GLU A 139 12.66 -1.32 -3.05
N VAL A 140 11.75 -2.27 -3.23
CA VAL A 140 11.24 -3.13 -2.15
C VAL A 140 11.77 -4.55 -2.31
N PHE A 141 11.66 -5.11 -3.52
CA PHE A 141 12.03 -6.50 -3.82
C PHE A 141 13.44 -6.63 -4.41
N GLY A 142 14.05 -5.53 -4.85
CA GLY A 142 15.38 -5.54 -5.45
C GLY A 142 16.50 -5.61 -4.42
N GLN A 143 17.53 -6.39 -4.76
CA GLN A 143 18.81 -6.42 -4.03
C GLN A 143 19.64 -5.20 -4.43
N ARG A 144 20.22 -4.51 -3.44
CA ARG A 144 21.27 -3.52 -3.70
C ARG A 144 22.57 -4.28 -3.92
N GLY A 145 23.18 -4.12 -5.09
CA GLY A 145 24.45 -4.77 -5.40
C GLY A 145 25.53 -4.27 -4.43
N GLY A 146 26.05 -5.18 -3.61
CA GLY A 146 27.10 -4.90 -2.64
C GLY A 146 27.80 -6.20 -2.25
N ASP A 147 28.59 -6.74 -3.18
CA ASP A 147 29.73 -7.59 -2.83
C ASP A 147 30.68 -7.73 -4.03
N SER A 148 31.37 -6.64 -4.34
CA SER A 148 32.69 -6.68 -4.95
C SER A 148 33.45 -5.42 -4.55
N GLY A 149 33.97 -5.40 -3.31
CA GLY A 149 35.26 -4.84 -2.90
C GLY A 149 35.76 -3.44 -3.29
N ASP A 150 35.08 -2.66 -4.12
CA ASP A 150 35.61 -1.37 -4.59
C ASP A 150 34.91 -0.19 -3.90
N THR A 151 35.62 0.30 -2.88
CA THR A 151 35.27 1.47 -2.09
C THR A 151 35.56 2.75 -2.88
N SER A 152 34.80 2.99 -3.95
CA SER A 152 34.77 4.30 -4.61
C SER A 152 33.58 4.40 -5.54
N SER A 153 32.52 5.08 -5.10
CA SER A 153 31.91 6.19 -5.85
C SER A 153 30.51 6.50 -5.32
N ASN A 154 30.21 7.78 -5.35
CA ASN A 154 28.96 8.45 -4.96
C ASN A 154 27.78 8.11 -5.91
N GLY A 155 27.66 6.86 -6.35
CA GLY A 155 26.57 6.40 -7.21
C GLY A 155 25.49 5.72 -6.38
N SER A 156 24.27 6.24 -6.41
CA SER A 156 23.08 5.52 -5.91
C SER A 156 23.05 4.14 -6.56
N ALA A 157 23.36 3.09 -5.80
CA ALA A 157 23.43 1.72 -6.31
C ALA A 157 22.04 1.34 -6.83
N SER A 158 21.90 1.21 -8.15
CA SER A 158 20.64 0.82 -8.78
C SER A 158 20.21 -0.55 -8.22
N ALA A 159 19.05 -0.59 -7.56
CA ALA A 159 18.47 -1.85 -7.11
C ALA A 159 18.26 -2.78 -8.32
N ARG A 160 18.65 -4.04 -8.18
CA ARG A 160 18.49 -5.07 -9.21
C ARG A 160 17.41 -6.04 -8.78
N LEU A 161 16.51 -6.35 -9.72
CA LEU A 161 15.43 -7.30 -9.51
C LEU A 161 15.69 -8.55 -10.36
N GLU A 162 15.46 -9.72 -9.78
CA GLU A 162 15.55 -10.99 -10.51
C GLU A 162 14.44 -11.05 -11.59
N VAL A 163 14.80 -11.50 -12.79
CA VAL A 163 13.87 -11.56 -13.92
C VAL A 163 12.64 -12.44 -13.61
N PRO A 164 12.77 -13.62 -12.95
CA PRO A 164 11.61 -14.42 -12.56
C PRO A 164 10.63 -13.66 -11.64
N VAL A 165 11.15 -12.90 -10.68
CA VAL A 165 10.32 -12.10 -9.75
C VAL A 165 9.60 -10.99 -10.51
N LEU A 166 10.28 -10.30 -11.43
CA LEU A 166 9.67 -9.28 -12.27
C LEU A 166 8.57 -9.84 -13.17
N LEU A 167 8.80 -10.99 -13.81
CA LEU A 167 7.82 -11.63 -14.68
C LEU A 167 6.60 -12.13 -13.88
N GLN A 168 6.82 -12.66 -12.67
CA GLN A 168 5.73 -13.04 -11.77
C GLN A 168 4.90 -11.81 -11.37
N LEU A 169 5.56 -10.70 -11.02
CA LEU A 169 4.89 -9.44 -10.68
C LEU A 169 4.07 -8.91 -11.87
N LEU A 170 4.64 -8.85 -13.07
CA LEU A 170 3.94 -8.42 -14.29
C LEU A 170 2.80 -9.37 -14.67
N GLY A 171 2.99 -10.68 -14.47
CA GLY A 171 1.96 -11.69 -14.65
C GLY A 171 0.76 -11.43 -13.75
N PHE A 172 1.04 -11.18 -12.47
CA PHE A 172 0.04 -10.86 -11.45
C PHE A 172 -0.69 -9.53 -11.71
N LEU A 173 0.06 -8.47 -12.03
CA LEU A 173 -0.50 -7.16 -12.36
C LEU A 173 -1.34 -7.24 -13.64
N GLY A 174 -0.91 -7.95 -14.68
CA GLY A 174 -1.69 -8.13 -15.92
C GLY A 174 -2.99 -8.90 -15.79
N ALA A 175 -3.23 -9.59 -14.67
CA ALA A 175 -4.53 -10.17 -14.37
C ALA A 175 -5.52 -9.17 -13.75
N ARG A 176 -5.06 -8.00 -13.31
CA ARG A 176 -5.82 -7.05 -12.46
C ARG A 176 -5.81 -5.62 -12.99
N ASP A 177 -4.75 -5.25 -13.70
CA ASP A 177 -4.54 -3.94 -14.28
C ASP A 177 -4.64 -4.04 -15.81
N PRO A 178 -5.65 -3.40 -16.44
CA PRO A 178 -5.80 -3.41 -17.89
C PRO A 178 -4.65 -2.69 -18.62
N GLU A 179 -3.84 -1.87 -17.93
CA GLU A 179 -2.65 -1.24 -18.51
C GLU A 179 -1.55 -2.26 -18.83
N VAL A 180 -1.51 -3.40 -18.13
CA VAL A 180 -0.51 -4.45 -18.33
C VAL A 180 -1.05 -5.47 -19.34
N THR A 181 -0.89 -5.15 -20.62
CA THR A 181 -1.37 -6.00 -21.72
C THR A 181 -0.54 -7.28 -21.90
N THR A 182 -1.14 -8.32 -22.50
CA THR A 182 -0.42 -9.57 -22.83
C THR A 182 0.75 -9.31 -23.77
N ALA A 183 0.58 -8.45 -24.78
CA ALA A 183 1.66 -8.07 -25.70
C ALA A 183 2.84 -7.42 -24.98
N MET A 184 2.56 -6.60 -23.96
CA MET A 184 3.58 -5.99 -23.12
C MET A 184 4.35 -7.04 -22.31
N ARG A 185 3.65 -7.97 -21.65
CA ARG A 185 4.29 -9.05 -20.88
C ARG A 185 5.18 -9.93 -21.75
N GLU A 186 4.70 -10.34 -22.92
CA GLU A 186 5.48 -11.13 -23.88
C GLU A 186 6.66 -10.35 -24.46
N GLY A 187 6.50 -9.05 -24.70
CA GLY A 187 7.57 -8.16 -25.15
C GLY A 187 8.68 -8.02 -24.12
N VAL A 188 8.31 -7.88 -22.85
CA VAL A 188 9.27 -7.84 -21.73
C VAL A 188 9.94 -9.19 -21.52
N ALA A 189 9.20 -10.30 -21.55
CA ALA A 189 9.76 -11.64 -21.44
C ALA A 189 10.78 -11.94 -22.55
N ARG A 190 10.49 -11.54 -23.80
CA ARG A 190 11.42 -11.67 -24.92
C ARG A 190 12.64 -10.77 -24.80
N ALA A 191 12.46 -9.53 -24.34
CA ALA A 191 13.56 -8.58 -24.18
C ALA A 191 14.53 -8.97 -23.04
N LEU A 192 14.02 -9.68 -22.03
CA LEU A 192 14.78 -10.12 -20.86
C LEU A 192 15.20 -11.59 -20.93
N ASP A 193 15.00 -12.25 -22.08
CA ASP A 193 15.39 -13.65 -22.26
C ASP A 193 16.92 -13.80 -22.10
N GLY A 194 17.34 -14.75 -21.28
CA GLY A 194 18.76 -14.95 -20.91
C GLY A 194 19.32 -14.01 -19.83
N HIS A 195 18.56 -13.04 -19.33
CA HIS A 195 18.98 -12.20 -18.21
C HIS A 195 18.62 -12.82 -16.85
N VAL A 196 19.56 -12.79 -15.89
CA VAL A 196 19.32 -13.28 -14.52
C VAL A 196 18.69 -12.18 -13.65
N SER A 197 19.18 -10.95 -13.77
CA SER A 197 18.68 -9.78 -13.06
C SER A 197 18.67 -8.57 -13.98
N VAL A 198 17.74 -7.66 -13.74
CA VAL A 198 17.57 -6.42 -14.52
C VAL A 198 17.61 -5.23 -13.57
N ASP A 199 18.02 -4.06 -14.07
CA ASP A 199 17.94 -2.78 -13.34
C ASP A 199 16.86 -1.89 -13.96
N LEU A 200 16.45 -0.85 -13.22
CA LEU A 200 15.38 0.03 -13.70
C LEU A 200 15.74 0.72 -15.03
N LYS A 201 17.03 1.03 -15.26
CA LYS A 201 17.49 1.71 -16.48
C LYS A 201 17.39 0.81 -17.70
N SER A 202 17.81 -0.45 -17.61
CA SER A 202 17.64 -1.42 -18.69
C SER A 202 16.17 -1.72 -18.95
N LEU A 203 15.34 -1.78 -17.90
CA LEU A 203 13.90 -1.97 -18.05
C LEU A 203 13.23 -0.79 -18.77
N ALA A 204 13.64 0.45 -18.49
CA ALA A 204 13.17 1.65 -19.19
C ALA A 204 13.56 1.67 -20.67
N GLY A 205 14.63 0.95 -21.05
CA GLY A 205 15.03 0.76 -22.45
C GLY A 205 14.15 -0.22 -23.23
N VAL A 206 13.29 -1.00 -22.55
CA VAL A 206 12.37 -1.94 -23.21
C VAL A 206 11.21 -1.16 -23.83
N PRO A 207 11.01 -1.20 -25.17
CA PRO A 207 9.99 -0.37 -25.83
C PRO A 207 8.57 -0.57 -25.29
N ALA A 208 8.25 -1.79 -24.83
CA ALA A 208 6.95 -2.13 -24.25
C ALA A 208 6.66 -1.44 -22.91
N LEU A 209 7.71 -1.03 -22.18
CA LEU A 209 7.63 -0.42 -20.84
C LEU A 209 8.07 1.04 -20.82
N ALA A 210 8.83 1.49 -21.83
CA ALA A 210 9.43 2.80 -21.92
C ALA A 210 8.41 3.93 -21.74
N SER A 211 7.25 3.84 -22.40
CA SER A 211 6.19 4.86 -22.31
C SER A 211 5.59 4.95 -20.90
N LYS A 212 5.46 3.84 -20.18
CA LYS A 212 4.87 3.77 -18.84
C LYS A 212 5.85 4.17 -17.73
N LEU A 213 7.15 3.97 -17.97
CA LEU A 213 8.20 4.39 -17.04
C LEU A 213 8.66 5.85 -17.23
N ALA A 214 8.43 6.44 -18.42
CA ALA A 214 8.80 7.82 -18.73
C ALA A 214 7.75 8.88 -18.30
N LEU A 215 6.50 8.49 -18.04
CA LEU A 215 5.35 9.39 -17.85
C LEU A 215 5.04 9.78 -16.40
N ALA A 216 5.92 9.52 -15.43
CA ALA A 216 5.67 9.80 -14.02
C ALA A 216 6.89 10.39 -13.31
#